data_AF-A0A511KG37-F1
#
_entry.id   AF-A0A511KG37-F1
#
_cell.length_a   1.000
_cell.length_b   1.000
_cell.length_c   1.000
_cell.angle_alpha   90.00
_cell.angle_beta   90.00
_cell.angle_gamma   90.00
#
_symmetry.space_group_name_H-M   'P 1'
#
loop_
_entity.id
_entity.type
_entity.pdbx_description
1 polymer ?
#
loop_
_entity_poly.entity_id
_entity_poly.type
_entity_poly.pdbx_seq_one_letter_code
_entity_poly.pdbx_strand_id
1 'polypeptide(L)'
;MDVTAAIPQRSRADALLEAFHGFRTELDAHYAQRERIVKLSRDVTALSKQLIFALHRIGGGKSKKQVFKEVEGKMTDLRVLFEKLQGEVQGADFWRYQRSVSPGIQEYLEGFTFYYYLQHHSLPTLEEAQASLVPPAPQPAAYASDTASTTSEGSSATKLMGQPAGREPYFRVTVDDYLGGVADLTGELMRLAIASVGKNLSDSLAGGEGGGDFASIDKIGRLVREIKGEMESLAPYTYWLPKKLQVLDQSLGKIENASYNLRIRGAEYKDSPAMLQALARRMAEGGGERRGGDEVEASA
;
A
#
# COMPACT_ATOMS: atom_id res chain seq x y z
N MET A 1 2.45 -5.33 79.48
CA MET A 1 3.68 -5.25 78.66
C MET A 1 3.22 -5.19 77.23
N ASP A 2 3.05 -3.99 76.69
CA ASP A 2 2.60 -3.79 75.31
C ASP A 2 3.81 -3.25 74.54
N VAL A 3 4.47 -4.13 73.79
CA VAL A 3 5.62 -3.78 72.97
C VAL A 3 5.06 -3.30 71.64
N THR A 4 4.76 -2.00 71.56
CA THR A 4 4.49 -1.35 70.28
C THR A 4 5.77 -1.38 69.45
N ALA A 5 5.87 -2.36 68.55
CA ALA A 5 6.95 -2.47 67.58
C ALA A 5 6.96 -1.20 66.72
N ALA A 6 8.01 -0.39 66.85
CA ALA A 6 8.23 0.77 66.01
C ALA A 6 8.38 0.29 64.55
N ILE A 7 7.44 0.68 63.69
CA ILE A 7 7.50 0.40 62.26
C ILE A 7 8.77 1.06 61.72
N PRO A 8 9.71 0.32 61.10
CA PRO A 8 10.94 0.90 60.58
C PRO A 8 10.58 1.94 59.52
N GLN A 9 10.99 3.19 59.76
CA GLN A 9 10.83 4.30 58.81
C GLN A 9 11.67 3.98 57.56
N ARG A 10 10.99 3.89 56.42
CA ARG A 10 11.59 3.54 55.13
C ARG A 10 12.67 4.54 54.76
N SER A 11 13.87 4.07 54.42
CA SER A 11 14.95 5.00 54.07
C SER A 11 14.67 5.66 52.72
N ARG A 12 15.20 6.87 52.51
CA ARG A 12 15.13 7.54 51.20
C ARG A 12 15.74 6.68 50.09
N ALA A 13 16.79 5.92 50.40
CA ALA A 13 17.42 5.02 49.43
C ALA A 13 16.46 3.89 49.01
N ASP A 14 15.73 3.29 49.95
CA ASP A 14 14.74 2.25 49.66
C ASP A 14 13.57 2.78 48.83
N ALA A 15 13.09 3.99 49.14
CA ALA A 15 12.04 4.65 48.37
C ALA A 15 12.48 4.97 46.93
N LEU A 16 13.73 5.41 46.74
CA LEU A 16 14.28 5.63 45.41
C LEU A 16 14.44 4.30 44.66
N LEU A 17 15.02 3.27 45.29
CA LEU A 17 15.19 1.96 44.66
C LEU A 17 13.85 1.38 44.21
N GLU A 18 12.81 1.44 45.04
CA GLU A 18 11.47 1.02 44.65
C GLU A 18 10.92 1.81 43.45
N ALA A 19 11.09 3.14 43.44
CA ALA A 19 10.68 3.95 42.29
C ALA A 19 11.42 3.56 41.00
N PHE A 20 12.73 3.32 41.07
CA PHE A 20 13.52 2.85 39.93
C PHE A 20 13.16 1.43 39.49
N HIS A 21 12.76 0.55 40.42
CA HIS A 21 12.18 -0.75 40.07
C HIS A 21 10.87 -0.58 39.30
N GLY A 22 9.99 0.33 39.73
CA GLY A 22 8.77 0.69 39.00
C GLY A 22 9.06 1.20 37.60
N PHE A 23 9.99 2.18 37.46
CA PHE A 23 10.39 2.70 36.15
C PHE A 23 10.97 1.61 35.24
N ARG A 24 11.79 0.72 35.78
CA ARG A 24 12.33 -0.41 35.03
C ARG A 24 11.22 -1.31 34.52
N THR A 25 10.26 -1.70 35.37
CA THR A 25 9.14 -2.55 34.97
C THR A 25 8.29 -1.91 33.88
N GLU A 26 8.02 -0.60 33.97
CA GLU A 26 7.29 0.14 32.95
C GLU A 26 8.05 0.18 31.61
N LEU A 27 9.35 0.50 31.66
CA LEU A 27 10.20 0.55 30.46
C LEU A 27 10.33 -0.83 29.81
N ASP A 28 10.53 -1.89 30.58
CA ASP A 28 10.65 -3.26 30.07
C ASP A 28 9.34 -3.70 29.39
N ALA A 29 8.18 -3.39 30.00
CA ALA A 29 6.86 -3.66 29.41
C ALA A 29 6.66 -2.89 28.10
N HIS A 30 7.03 -1.60 28.07
CA HIS A 30 7.00 -0.77 26.87
C HIS A 30 7.90 -1.32 25.76
N TYR A 31 9.14 -1.72 26.06
CA TYR A 31 10.05 -2.29 25.07
C TYR A 31 9.53 -3.61 24.51
N ALA A 32 8.97 -4.48 25.36
CA ALA A 32 8.35 -5.73 24.92
C ALA A 32 7.15 -5.49 23.99
N GLN A 33 6.28 -4.51 24.32
CA GLN A 33 5.16 -4.11 23.46
C GLN A 33 5.65 -3.55 22.12
N ARG A 34 6.62 -2.64 22.15
CA ARG A 34 7.23 -2.08 20.94
C ARG A 34 7.82 -3.18 20.04
N GLU A 35 8.47 -4.18 20.61
CA GLU A 35 9.02 -5.30 19.83
C GLU A 35 7.92 -6.12 19.13
N ARG A 36 6.79 -6.40 19.82
CA ARG A 36 5.64 -7.07 19.20
C ARG A 36 5.05 -6.24 18.06
N ILE A 37 4.89 -4.93 18.26
CA ILE A 37 4.42 -4.00 17.23
C ILE A 37 5.36 -3.98 16.01
N VAL A 38 6.67 -3.91 16.22
CA VAL A 38 7.65 -3.93 15.13
C VAL A 38 7.60 -5.26 14.35
N LYS A 39 7.40 -6.39 15.05
CA LYS A 39 7.21 -7.69 14.38
C LYS A 39 5.95 -7.69 13.51
N LEU A 40 4.81 -7.26 14.05
CA LEU A 40 3.56 -7.14 13.28
C LEU A 40 3.72 -6.21 12.07
N SER A 41 4.39 -5.06 12.23
CA SER A 41 4.65 -4.15 11.11
C SER A 41 5.49 -4.81 10.01
N ARG A 42 6.48 -5.64 10.35
CA ARG A 42 7.29 -6.37 9.37
C ARG A 42 6.48 -7.44 8.64
N ASP A 43 5.60 -8.14 9.36
CA ASP A 43 4.71 -9.14 8.77
C ASP A 43 3.73 -8.49 7.78
N VAL A 44 3.17 -7.32 8.15
CA VAL A 44 2.34 -6.49 7.25
C VAL A 44 3.13 -6.08 6.01
N THR A 45 4.36 -5.59 6.16
CA THR A 45 5.24 -5.25 5.02
C THR A 45 5.44 -6.47 4.11
N ALA A 46 5.80 -7.62 4.66
CA ALA A 46 6.08 -8.82 3.89
C ALA A 46 4.84 -9.29 3.09
N LEU A 47 3.67 -9.28 3.71
CA LEU A 47 2.43 -9.69 3.06
C LEU A 47 1.95 -8.65 2.02
N SER A 48 2.17 -7.36 2.27
CA SER A 48 1.88 -6.27 1.32
C SER A 48 2.75 -6.38 0.06
N LYS A 49 4.04 -6.72 0.21
CA LYS A 49 4.92 -7.04 -0.93
C LYS A 49 4.38 -8.20 -1.75
N GLN A 50 3.97 -9.28 -1.09
CA GLN A 50 3.38 -10.43 -1.78
C GLN A 50 2.08 -10.06 -2.52
N LEU A 51 1.29 -9.14 -1.97
CA LEU A 51 0.11 -8.58 -2.62
C LEU A 51 0.49 -7.79 -3.88
N ILE A 52 1.49 -6.91 -3.80
CA ILE A 52 2.00 -6.13 -4.95
C ILE A 52 2.53 -7.05 -6.05
N PHE A 53 3.37 -8.04 -5.70
CA PHE A 53 3.85 -9.03 -6.66
C PHE A 53 2.71 -9.83 -7.30
N ALA A 54 1.66 -10.15 -6.52
CA ALA A 54 0.51 -10.85 -7.05
C ALA A 54 -0.23 -10.02 -8.12
N LEU A 55 -0.38 -8.70 -7.89
CA LEU A 55 -1.02 -7.75 -8.81
C LEU A 55 -0.27 -7.61 -10.14
N HIS A 56 1.06 -7.59 -10.12
CA HIS A 56 1.89 -7.49 -11.33
C HIS A 56 1.70 -8.63 -12.33
N ARG A 57 1.21 -9.78 -11.88
CA ARG A 57 0.94 -10.92 -12.78
C ARG A 57 -0.20 -10.65 -13.77
N ILE A 58 -0.99 -9.58 -13.57
CA ILE A 58 -1.95 -9.11 -14.57
C ILE A 58 -1.20 -8.64 -15.83
N GLY A 59 -0.10 -7.88 -15.67
CA GLY A 59 0.77 -7.48 -16.78
C GLY A 59 1.39 -8.69 -17.49
N GLY A 60 1.70 -9.76 -16.73
CA GLY A 60 2.21 -11.03 -17.24
C GLY A 60 1.19 -11.97 -17.90
N GLY A 61 -0.06 -11.54 -18.09
CA GLY A 61 -1.07 -12.31 -18.83
C GLY A 61 -1.99 -13.22 -18.02
N LYS A 62 -1.87 -13.27 -16.70
CA LYS A 62 -2.88 -13.95 -15.87
C LYS A 62 -4.23 -13.22 -15.95
N SER A 63 -5.32 -14.00 -15.84
CA SER A 63 -6.67 -13.44 -15.81
C SER A 63 -6.87 -12.53 -14.60
N LYS A 64 -7.42 -11.33 -14.86
CA LYS A 64 -7.75 -10.34 -13.83
C LYS A 64 -8.55 -10.99 -12.69
N LYS A 65 -9.61 -11.73 -13.00
CA LYS A 65 -10.47 -12.39 -11.99
C LYS A 65 -9.69 -13.31 -11.04
N GLN A 66 -8.72 -14.06 -11.56
CA GLN A 66 -7.91 -14.98 -10.75
C GLN A 66 -6.95 -14.21 -9.84
N VAL A 67 -6.30 -13.16 -10.36
CA VAL A 67 -5.38 -12.33 -9.58
C VAL A 67 -6.13 -11.60 -8.46
N PHE A 68 -7.28 -11.00 -8.77
CA PHE A 68 -8.10 -10.30 -7.79
C PHE A 68 -8.59 -11.23 -6.67
N LYS A 69 -9.05 -12.44 -7.00
CA LYS A 69 -9.42 -13.45 -5.99
C LYS A 69 -8.25 -13.80 -5.06
N GLU A 70 -7.04 -13.95 -5.60
CA GLU A 70 -5.87 -14.25 -4.78
C GLU A 70 -5.48 -13.06 -3.88
N VAL A 71 -5.57 -11.84 -4.41
CA VAL A 71 -5.27 -10.61 -3.67
C VAL A 71 -6.29 -10.35 -2.55
N GLU A 72 -7.58 -10.61 -2.79
CA GLU A 72 -8.62 -10.54 -1.76
C GLU A 72 -8.36 -11.50 -0.59
N GLY A 73 -7.82 -12.68 -0.87
CA GLY A 73 -7.32 -13.61 0.15
C GLY A 73 -6.22 -12.97 1.00
N LYS A 74 -5.19 -12.40 0.35
CA LYS A 74 -4.09 -11.70 1.05
C LYS A 74 -4.58 -10.48 1.84
N MET A 75 -5.56 -9.73 1.33
CA MET A 75 -6.20 -8.63 2.07
C MET A 75 -6.94 -9.13 3.31
N THR A 76 -7.48 -10.34 3.29
CA THR A 76 -8.08 -10.99 4.46
C THR A 76 -7.02 -11.32 5.51
N ASP A 77 -5.90 -11.89 5.08
CA ASP A 77 -4.78 -12.19 5.97
C ASP A 77 -4.17 -10.91 6.57
N LEU A 78 -4.08 -9.82 5.78
CA LEU A 78 -3.67 -8.50 6.26
C LEU A 78 -4.62 -7.96 7.34
N ARG A 79 -5.94 -8.12 7.20
CA ARG A 79 -6.91 -7.72 8.23
C ARG A 79 -6.64 -8.41 9.56
N VAL A 80 -6.30 -9.70 9.55
CA VAL A 80 -5.95 -10.43 10.78
C VAL A 80 -4.70 -9.83 11.45
N LEU A 81 -3.71 -9.39 10.67
CA LEU A 81 -2.54 -8.70 11.22
C LEU A 81 -2.90 -7.32 11.78
N PHE A 82 -3.76 -6.58 11.10
CA PHE A 82 -4.25 -5.28 11.56
C PHE A 82 -5.10 -5.38 12.84
N GLU A 83 -5.90 -6.44 13.00
CA GLU A 83 -6.63 -6.73 14.23
C GLU A 83 -5.68 -6.95 15.42
N LYS A 84 -4.64 -7.75 15.22
CA LYS A 84 -3.60 -7.97 16.24
C LYS A 84 -2.88 -6.66 16.58
N LEU A 85 -2.58 -5.86 15.57
CA LEU A 85 -1.91 -4.57 15.73
C LEU A 85 -2.77 -3.57 16.50
N GLN A 86 -4.07 -3.49 16.20
CA GLN A 86 -5.03 -2.66 16.94
C GLN A 86 -5.07 -3.07 18.42
N GLY A 87 -5.04 -4.38 18.69
CA GLY A 87 -4.98 -4.90 20.05
C GLY A 87 -3.74 -4.48 20.84
N GLU A 88 -2.59 -4.29 20.16
CA GLU A 88 -1.33 -3.83 20.76
C GLU A 88 -1.23 -2.30 20.86
N VAL A 89 -1.98 -1.54 20.05
CA VAL A 89 -1.92 -0.07 20.01
C VAL A 89 -3.26 0.50 20.46
N GLN A 90 -3.54 0.44 21.77
CA GLN A 90 -4.79 0.93 22.34
C GLN A 90 -4.65 2.34 22.93
N GLY A 91 -5.73 3.13 22.84
CA GLY A 91 -5.85 4.44 23.50
C GLY A 91 -4.83 5.47 23.03
N ALA A 92 -4.19 6.16 23.98
CA ALA A 92 -3.29 7.29 23.70
C ALA A 92 -1.93 6.88 23.10
N ASP A 93 -1.61 5.58 23.05
CA ASP A 93 -0.32 5.07 22.58
C ASP A 93 -0.13 5.13 21.04
N PHE A 94 -1.15 5.54 20.29
CA PHE A 94 -1.06 5.68 18.82
C PHE A 94 0.19 6.47 18.40
N TRP A 95 0.36 7.69 18.91
CA TRP A 95 1.47 8.57 18.52
C TRP A 95 2.83 8.06 18.99
N ARG A 96 2.85 7.29 20.08
CA ARG A 96 4.06 6.67 20.61
C ARG A 96 4.59 5.58 19.66
N TYR A 97 3.69 4.78 19.10
CA TYR A 97 4.06 3.65 18.24
C TYR A 97 3.89 3.89 16.74
N GLN A 98 3.33 5.03 16.32
CA GLN A 98 3.06 5.36 14.92
C GLN A 98 4.29 5.14 14.04
N ARG A 99 5.48 5.60 14.45
CA ARG A 99 6.72 5.42 13.68
C ARG A 99 7.17 3.97 13.53
N SER A 100 6.83 3.11 14.49
CA SER A 100 7.17 1.68 14.45
C SER A 100 6.29 0.92 13.46
N VAL A 101 5.10 1.45 13.19
CA VAL A 101 4.05 0.84 12.36
C VAL A 101 4.04 1.42 10.94
N SER A 102 4.38 2.70 10.80
CA SER A 102 4.39 3.48 9.57
C SER A 102 5.00 2.74 8.37
N PRO A 103 6.15 2.04 8.46
CA PRO A 103 6.69 1.28 7.32
C PRO A 103 5.76 0.17 6.80
N GLY A 104 5.06 -0.53 7.70
CA GLY A 104 4.07 -1.54 7.31
C GLY A 104 2.84 -0.92 6.66
N ILE A 105 2.39 0.22 7.18
CA ILE A 105 1.23 0.95 6.65
C ILE A 105 1.53 1.55 5.29
N GLN A 106 2.70 2.15 5.08
CA GLN A 106 3.11 2.70 3.77
C GLN A 106 3.14 1.61 2.70
N GLU A 107 3.74 0.44 2.99
CA GLU A 107 3.78 -0.69 2.06
C GLU A 107 2.38 -1.25 1.78
N TYR A 108 1.53 -1.33 2.80
CA TYR A 108 0.13 -1.70 2.61
C TYR A 108 -0.61 -0.71 1.70
N LEU A 109 -0.40 0.59 1.91
CA LEU A 109 -1.03 1.65 1.13
C LEU A 109 -0.53 1.66 -0.31
N GLU A 110 0.75 1.39 -0.56
CA GLU A 110 1.29 1.14 -1.91
C GLU A 110 0.53 -0.01 -2.59
N GLY A 111 0.38 -1.15 -1.90
CA GLY A 111 -0.35 -2.30 -2.43
C GLY A 111 -1.86 -2.04 -2.64
N PHE A 112 -2.51 -1.36 -1.70
CA PHE A 112 -3.92 -1.02 -1.76
C PHE A 112 -4.22 0.00 -2.86
N THR A 113 -3.43 1.07 -2.95
CA THR A 113 -3.57 2.07 -4.01
C THR A 113 -3.30 1.46 -5.38
N PHE A 114 -2.37 0.51 -5.49
CA PHE A 114 -2.13 -0.22 -6.73
C PHE A 114 -3.31 -1.12 -7.12
N TYR A 115 -3.88 -1.85 -6.15
CA TYR A 115 -5.12 -2.61 -6.34
C TYR A 115 -6.27 -1.72 -6.81
N TYR A 116 -6.46 -0.56 -6.16
CA TYR A 116 -7.50 0.40 -6.48
C TYR A 116 -7.32 0.95 -7.91
N TYR A 117 -6.10 1.35 -8.28
CA TYR A 117 -5.80 1.80 -9.65
C TYR A 117 -6.15 0.74 -10.69
N LEU A 118 -5.84 -0.53 -10.44
CA LEU A 118 -6.15 -1.63 -11.37
C LEU A 118 -7.66 -1.88 -11.52
N GLN A 119 -8.50 -1.38 -10.61
CA GLN A 119 -9.96 -1.45 -10.69
C GLN A 119 -10.57 -0.19 -11.31
N HIS A 120 -10.12 0.98 -10.85
CA HIS A 120 -10.80 2.26 -11.06
C HIS A 120 -10.04 3.22 -11.97
N HIS A 121 -8.79 2.91 -12.34
CA HIS A 121 -7.91 3.76 -13.15
C HIS A 121 -7.71 5.16 -12.57
N SER A 122 -7.79 5.25 -11.24
CA SER A 122 -7.69 6.47 -10.45
C SER A 122 -6.98 6.17 -9.13
N LEU A 123 -6.68 7.21 -8.36
CA LEU A 123 -6.11 7.07 -7.03
C LEU A 123 -7.23 7.19 -5.98
N PRO A 124 -7.20 6.36 -4.93
CA PRO A 124 -8.12 6.52 -3.82
C PRO A 124 -7.75 7.78 -3.03
N THR A 125 -8.75 8.48 -2.51
CA THR A 125 -8.60 9.56 -1.53
C THR A 125 -8.02 9.05 -0.21
N LEU A 126 -7.56 9.96 0.66
CA LEU A 126 -7.11 9.60 2.01
C LEU A 126 -8.24 8.93 2.81
N GLU A 127 -9.47 9.38 2.61
CA GLU A 127 -10.66 8.83 3.26
C GLU A 127 -10.94 7.40 2.81
N GLU A 128 -10.83 7.10 1.51
CA GLU A 128 -10.96 5.74 0.98
C GLU A 128 -9.82 4.82 1.45
N ALA A 129 -8.60 5.35 1.52
CA ALA A 129 -7.45 4.66 2.09
C ALA A 129 -7.62 4.40 3.60
N GLN A 130 -8.23 5.32 4.34
CA GLN A 130 -8.57 5.10 5.74
C GLN A 130 -9.69 4.05 5.89
N ALA A 131 -10.68 4.07 5.00
CA ALA A 131 -11.80 3.14 5.01
C ALA A 131 -11.37 1.68 4.76
N SER A 132 -10.28 1.45 4.01
CA SER A 132 -9.74 0.11 3.77
C SER A 132 -9.16 -0.55 5.04
N LEU A 133 -8.85 0.25 6.06
CA LEU A 133 -8.39 -0.16 7.39
C LEU A 133 -9.51 -0.14 8.44
N VAL A 134 -10.77 -0.10 8.03
CA VAL A 134 -11.91 -0.25 8.93
C VAL A 134 -12.40 -1.72 8.91
N PRO A 135 -12.69 -2.32 10.07
CA PRO A 135 -13.24 -3.67 10.11
C PRO A 135 -14.53 -3.80 9.27
N PRO A 136 -14.67 -4.86 8.46
CA PRO A 136 -15.88 -5.10 7.69
C PRO A 136 -17.10 -5.26 8.60
N ALA A 137 -18.29 -5.03 8.06
CA ALA A 137 -19.49 -5.23 8.85
C ALA A 137 -19.62 -6.66 9.34
N PRO A 138 -19.97 -6.89 10.62
CA PRO A 138 -20.33 -8.22 11.06
C PRO A 138 -21.50 -8.64 10.18
N GLN A 139 -21.29 -9.70 9.42
CA GLN A 139 -22.33 -10.25 8.58
C GLN A 139 -23.48 -10.66 9.50
N PRO A 140 -24.72 -10.24 9.25
CA PRO A 140 -25.85 -10.68 10.06
C PRO A 140 -25.88 -12.20 9.95
N ALA A 141 -25.65 -12.87 11.07
CA ALA A 141 -25.67 -14.32 11.08
C ALA A 141 -27.08 -14.77 10.70
N ALA A 142 -27.16 -15.67 9.72
CA ALA A 142 -28.40 -16.18 9.21
C ALA A 142 -29.10 -17.00 10.30
N TYR A 143 -30.12 -16.43 10.93
CA TYR A 143 -31.08 -17.16 11.74
C TYR A 143 -32.51 -16.63 11.48
N ALA A 144 -33.30 -17.51 10.88
CA ALA A 144 -34.73 -17.79 11.02
C ALA A 144 -35.78 -16.64 10.97
N SER A 145 -36.81 -16.88 10.13
CA SER A 145 -38.21 -16.41 10.13
C SER A 145 -38.75 -15.90 11.49
N ASP A 146 -39.72 -14.99 11.61
CA ASP A 146 -40.97 -14.86 10.84
C ASP A 146 -41.74 -13.56 11.21
N THR A 147 -42.73 -13.18 10.40
CA THR A 147 -43.94 -12.35 10.70
C THR A 147 -43.91 -10.81 10.91
N ALA A 148 -44.40 -10.12 9.87
CA ALA A 148 -45.54 -9.16 9.81
C ALA A 148 -45.43 -7.67 10.25
N SER A 149 -45.51 -6.78 9.23
CA SER A 149 -46.45 -5.64 9.00
C SER A 149 -46.58 -4.51 10.07
N THR A 150 -46.68 -3.18 9.81
CA THR A 150 -47.25 -2.38 8.69
C THR A 150 -46.94 -0.85 8.88
N THR A 151 -46.89 -0.09 7.76
CA THR A 151 -47.28 1.35 7.51
C THR A 151 -46.58 2.54 8.21
N SER A 152 -45.82 3.37 7.45
CA SER A 152 -46.09 4.74 6.90
C SER A 152 -45.80 5.87 7.91
N GLU A 153 -45.14 7.01 7.63
CA GLU A 153 -45.23 7.97 6.52
C GLU A 153 -43.91 8.77 6.35
N GLY A 154 -43.80 9.51 5.24
CA GLY A 154 -42.58 10.20 4.82
C GLY A 154 -42.28 11.54 5.51
N SER A 155 -41.01 11.92 5.45
CA SER A 155 -40.63 13.32 5.30
C SER A 155 -39.26 13.42 4.62
N SER A 156 -39.23 14.23 3.58
CA SER A 156 -38.06 14.56 2.79
C SER A 156 -37.13 15.45 3.62
N ALA A 157 -35.95 14.95 3.96
CA ALA A 157 -34.86 15.76 4.47
C ALA A 157 -33.54 15.22 3.92
N THR A 158 -32.83 16.08 3.21
CA THR A 158 -31.49 15.96 2.67
C THR A 158 -30.57 15.21 3.63
N LYS A 159 -30.37 13.91 3.38
CA LYS A 159 -29.48 13.07 4.18
C LYS A 159 -28.05 13.28 3.70
N LEU A 160 -27.39 14.29 4.28
CA LEU A 160 -25.93 14.29 4.42
C LEU A 160 -25.50 12.88 4.82
N MET A 161 -24.55 12.31 4.09
CA MET A 161 -24.06 10.95 4.27
C MET A 161 -23.67 10.73 5.74
N GLY A 162 -24.59 10.10 6.48
CA GLY A 162 -24.39 9.71 7.86
C GLY A 162 -23.27 8.68 7.92
N GLN A 163 -22.25 8.98 8.70
CA GLN A 163 -21.29 7.99 9.16
C GLN A 163 -22.06 6.81 9.78
N PRO A 164 -21.80 5.56 9.35
CA PRO A 164 -22.34 4.42 10.06
C PRO A 164 -21.71 4.39 11.45
N ALA A 165 -22.52 4.12 12.47
CA ALA A 165 -22.11 4.07 13.86
C ALA A 165 -20.86 3.18 14.08
N GLY A 166 -19.81 3.78 14.65
CA GLY A 166 -19.00 3.20 15.73
C GLY A 166 -18.02 2.06 15.44
N ARG A 167 -17.29 2.05 14.30
CA ARG A 167 -16.10 1.18 14.17
C ARG A 167 -14.84 1.99 14.12
N GLU A 168 -13.98 1.78 15.12
CA GLU A 168 -12.65 2.36 15.11
C GLU A 168 -11.79 1.67 14.04
N PRO A 169 -11.03 2.44 13.25
CA PRO A 169 -10.10 1.86 12.29
C PRO A 169 -9.03 1.05 13.03
N TYR A 170 -8.52 -0.01 12.41
CA TYR A 170 -7.42 -0.80 12.96
C TYR A 170 -6.19 0.06 13.26
N PHE A 171 -5.95 1.03 12.37
CA PHE A 171 -4.90 2.02 12.50
C PHE A 171 -5.32 3.30 11.78
N ARG A 172 -5.03 4.45 12.38
CA ARG A 172 -5.26 5.74 11.72
C ARG A 172 -4.17 6.01 10.70
N VAL A 173 -4.55 6.19 9.44
CA VAL A 173 -3.65 6.57 8.36
C VAL A 173 -3.29 8.04 8.52
N THR A 174 -1.99 8.33 8.65
CA THR A 174 -1.50 9.70 8.65
C THR A 174 -1.33 10.19 7.21
N VAL A 175 -1.30 11.53 7.03
CA VAL A 175 -1.01 12.14 5.73
C VAL A 175 0.36 11.68 5.21
N ASP A 176 1.35 11.57 6.10
CA ASP A 176 2.68 11.08 5.74
C ASP A 176 2.67 9.63 5.24
N ASP A 177 1.89 8.75 5.90
CA ASP A 177 1.79 7.35 5.49
C ASP A 177 1.12 7.21 4.12
N TYR A 178 0.06 7.97 3.88
CA TYR A 178 -0.64 7.99 2.59
C TYR A 178 0.24 8.54 1.47
N LEU A 179 0.86 9.72 1.67
CA LEU A 179 1.77 10.29 0.68
C LEU A 179 2.97 9.36 0.42
N GLY A 180 3.50 8.69 1.46
CA GLY A 180 4.57 7.73 1.33
C GLY A 180 4.19 6.55 0.43
N GLY A 181 3.03 5.94 0.68
CA GLY A 181 2.50 4.85 -0.14
C GLY A 181 2.19 5.25 -1.58
N VAL A 182 1.63 6.45 -1.80
CA VAL A 182 1.38 6.99 -3.15
C VAL A 182 2.68 7.29 -3.89
N ALA A 183 3.72 7.77 -3.20
CA ALA A 183 5.01 8.01 -3.82
C ALA A 183 5.64 6.70 -4.33
N ASP A 184 5.59 5.63 -3.52
CA ASP A 184 6.13 4.32 -3.88
C ASP A 184 5.31 3.61 -4.96
N LEU A 185 3.98 3.79 -4.96
CA LEU A 185 3.07 3.34 -6.03
C LEU A 185 3.55 3.75 -7.42
N THR A 186 4.15 4.94 -7.58
CA THR A 186 4.64 5.39 -8.90
C THR A 186 5.68 4.44 -9.51
N GLY A 187 6.50 3.80 -8.67
CA GLY A 187 7.42 2.76 -9.08
C GLY A 187 6.71 1.48 -9.53
N GLU A 188 5.62 1.10 -8.87
CA GLU A 188 4.78 -0.02 -9.28
C GLU A 188 4.03 0.26 -10.59
N LEU A 189 3.52 1.47 -10.78
CA LEU A 189 2.91 1.90 -12.04
C LEU A 189 3.91 1.87 -13.19
N MET A 190 5.14 2.34 -12.98
CA MET A 190 6.23 2.20 -13.96
C MET A 190 6.49 0.73 -14.29
N ARG A 191 6.65 -0.14 -13.28
CA ARG A 191 6.88 -1.58 -13.51
C ARG A 191 5.75 -2.20 -14.34
N LEU A 192 4.50 -1.89 -14.02
CA LEU A 192 3.33 -2.35 -14.77
C LEU A 192 3.38 -1.87 -16.22
N ALA A 193 3.64 -0.57 -16.44
CA ALA A 193 3.69 0.04 -17.76
C ALA A 193 4.73 -0.67 -18.64
N ILE A 194 5.97 -0.79 -18.15
CA ILE A 194 7.07 -1.41 -18.89
C ILE A 194 6.77 -2.89 -19.20
N ALA A 195 6.29 -3.65 -18.21
CA ALA A 195 5.95 -5.06 -18.40
C ALA A 195 4.81 -5.27 -19.42
N SER A 196 3.93 -4.29 -19.57
CA SER A 196 2.77 -4.39 -20.44
C SER A 196 3.01 -3.87 -21.86
N VAL A 197 4.11 -3.16 -22.14
CA VAL A 197 4.39 -2.57 -23.47
C VAL A 197 4.40 -3.64 -24.57
N GLY A 198 5.19 -4.69 -24.40
CA GLY A 198 5.35 -5.73 -25.42
C GLY A 198 4.03 -6.46 -25.70
N LYS A 199 3.28 -6.77 -24.64
CA LYS A 199 1.99 -7.45 -24.74
C LYS A 199 0.90 -6.57 -25.36
N ASN A 200 0.78 -5.33 -24.94
CA ASN A 200 -0.22 -4.41 -25.49
C ASN A 200 0.04 -4.16 -26.98
N LEU A 201 1.31 -4.09 -27.40
CA LEU A 201 1.69 -4.00 -28.81
C LEU A 201 1.30 -5.27 -29.58
N SER A 202 1.56 -6.47 -29.04
CA SER A 202 1.16 -7.71 -29.71
C SER A 202 -0.36 -7.86 -29.82
N ASP A 203 -1.10 -7.50 -28.77
CA ASP A 203 -2.57 -7.58 -28.73
C ASP A 203 -3.20 -6.61 -29.75
N SER A 204 -2.66 -5.38 -29.83
CA SER A 204 -3.11 -4.37 -30.80
C SER A 204 -2.86 -4.80 -32.26
N LEU A 205 -1.75 -5.47 -32.53
CA LEU A 205 -1.42 -6.00 -33.87
C LEU A 205 -2.26 -7.23 -34.25
N ALA A 206 -2.72 -8.00 -33.27
CA ALA A 206 -3.59 -9.15 -33.47
C ALA A 206 -5.07 -8.76 -33.70
N GLY A 207 -5.38 -7.46 -33.76
CA GLY A 207 -6.76 -6.96 -33.89
C GLY A 207 -7.60 -7.18 -32.63
N GLY A 208 -6.97 -7.55 -31.50
CA GLY A 208 -7.64 -7.57 -30.21
C GLY A 208 -7.85 -6.14 -29.69
N GLU A 209 -8.87 -5.94 -28.87
CA GLU A 209 -8.93 -4.74 -28.02
C GLU A 209 -7.63 -4.71 -27.20
N GLY A 210 -6.73 -3.79 -27.53
CA GLY A 210 -5.39 -3.70 -26.96
C GLY A 210 -5.42 -3.86 -25.44
N GLY A 211 -4.47 -4.64 -24.91
CA GLY A 211 -4.44 -5.09 -23.52
C GLY A 211 -4.97 -4.04 -22.53
N GLY A 212 -5.90 -4.49 -21.69
CA GLY A 212 -6.86 -3.66 -20.98
C GLY A 212 -6.33 -2.31 -20.50
N ASP A 213 -7.16 -1.30 -20.71
CA ASP A 213 -6.95 0.15 -20.54
C ASP A 213 -6.13 0.60 -19.29
N PHE A 214 -6.02 -0.24 -18.25
CA PHE A 214 -5.31 0.01 -17.00
C PHE A 214 -3.78 -0.07 -17.16
N ALA A 215 -3.31 -0.82 -18.15
CA ALA A 215 -1.89 -1.01 -18.42
C ALA A 215 -1.38 -0.11 -19.57
N SER A 216 -2.18 0.86 -19.99
CA SER A 216 -1.81 1.82 -21.03
C SER A 216 -0.64 2.68 -20.54
N ILE A 217 0.49 2.60 -21.25
CA ILE A 217 1.70 3.36 -20.92
C ILE A 217 1.46 4.87 -20.93
N ASP A 218 0.60 5.36 -21.81
CA ASP A 218 0.27 6.79 -21.89
C ASP A 218 -0.63 7.23 -20.73
N LYS A 219 -1.60 6.40 -20.31
CA LYS A 219 -2.46 6.70 -19.15
C LYS A 219 -1.66 6.68 -17.86
N ILE A 220 -0.82 5.66 -17.69
CA ILE A 220 0.10 5.55 -16.55
C ILE A 220 1.05 6.76 -16.52
N GLY A 221 1.65 7.12 -17.65
CA GLY A 221 2.55 8.28 -17.73
C GLY A 221 1.87 9.61 -17.40
N ARG A 222 0.60 9.81 -17.81
CA ARG A 222 -0.19 10.98 -17.38
C ARG A 222 -0.42 10.99 -15.88
N LEU A 223 -0.90 9.88 -15.32
CA LEU A 223 -1.16 9.77 -13.89
C LEU A 223 0.10 10.02 -13.05
N VAL A 224 1.24 9.40 -13.42
CA VAL A 224 2.51 9.60 -12.69
C VAL A 224 2.98 11.06 -12.79
N ARG A 225 2.77 11.73 -13.93
CA ARG A 225 3.08 13.16 -14.09
C ARG A 225 2.17 14.05 -13.23
N GLU A 226 0.89 13.73 -13.14
CA GLU A 226 -0.08 14.43 -12.28
C GLU A 226 0.31 14.26 -10.79
N ILE A 227 0.57 13.02 -10.35
CA ILE A 227 1.05 12.74 -8.99
C ILE A 227 2.30 13.57 -8.68
N LYS A 228 3.25 13.60 -9.61
CA LYS A 228 4.48 14.37 -9.46
C LYS A 228 4.19 15.86 -9.23
N GLY A 229 3.39 16.46 -10.12
CA GLY A 229 3.08 17.90 -10.05
C GLY A 229 2.43 18.29 -8.73
N GLU A 230 1.49 17.48 -8.24
CA GLU A 230 0.85 17.69 -6.94
C GLU A 230 1.86 17.53 -5.79
N MET A 231 2.69 16.49 -5.81
CA MET A 231 3.68 16.23 -4.76
C MET A 231 4.83 17.24 -4.72
N GLU A 232 5.26 17.79 -5.86
CA GLU A 232 6.29 18.82 -5.93
C GLU A 232 5.90 20.06 -5.12
N SER A 233 4.62 20.44 -5.17
CA SER A 233 4.08 21.56 -4.39
C SER A 233 4.17 21.34 -2.86
N LEU A 234 4.19 20.08 -2.43
CA LEU A 234 4.24 19.67 -1.02
C LEU A 234 5.68 19.49 -0.50
N ALA A 235 6.67 19.38 -1.39
CA ALA A 235 8.07 19.11 -1.02
C ALA A 235 8.65 20.05 0.06
N PRO A 236 8.33 21.36 0.12
CA PRO A 236 8.82 22.24 1.18
C PRO A 236 8.31 21.88 2.58
N TYR A 237 7.18 21.18 2.69
CA TYR A 237 6.51 20.86 3.96
C TYR A 237 6.85 19.46 4.48
N THR A 238 7.49 18.63 3.65
CA THR A 238 7.71 17.21 3.94
C THR A 238 9.17 16.83 3.71
N TYR A 239 9.93 16.68 4.80
CA TYR A 239 11.38 16.43 4.75
C TYR A 239 11.80 15.21 3.91
N TRP A 240 11.00 14.14 3.92
CA TRP A 240 11.33 12.90 3.21
C TRP A 240 10.96 12.92 1.72
N LEU A 241 10.08 13.84 1.30
CA LEU A 241 9.47 13.86 -0.03
C LEU A 241 10.45 14.20 -1.17
N PRO A 242 11.41 15.15 -1.03
CA PRO A 242 12.38 15.45 -2.09
C PRO A 242 13.15 14.21 -2.58
N LYS A 243 13.52 13.31 -1.67
CA LYS A 243 14.22 12.07 -2.03
C LYS A 243 13.32 11.12 -2.82
N LYS A 244 12.02 11.04 -2.48
CA LYS A 244 11.03 10.25 -3.21
C LYS A 244 10.76 10.84 -4.58
N LEU A 245 10.65 12.17 -4.70
CA LEU A 245 10.50 12.87 -5.98
C LEU A 245 11.65 12.59 -6.95
N GLN A 246 12.89 12.50 -6.46
CA GLN A 246 14.03 12.11 -7.31
C GLN A 246 13.87 10.69 -7.90
N VAL A 247 13.34 9.74 -7.12
CA VAL A 247 13.06 8.37 -7.62
C VAL A 247 11.87 8.40 -8.58
N LEU A 248 10.86 9.20 -8.29
CA LEU A 248 9.70 9.40 -9.16
C LEU A 248 10.12 9.96 -10.53
N ASP A 249 11.02 10.95 -10.58
CA ASP A 249 11.58 11.48 -11.83
C ASP A 249 12.21 10.38 -12.69
N GLN A 250 12.95 9.47 -12.07
CA GLN A 250 13.55 8.32 -12.78
C GLN A 250 12.47 7.36 -13.30
N SER A 251 11.42 7.13 -12.51
CA SER A 251 10.27 6.30 -12.91
C SER A 251 9.53 6.92 -14.10
N LEU A 252 9.25 8.22 -14.05
CA LEU A 252 8.59 8.95 -15.13
C LEU A 252 9.46 8.96 -16.40
N GLY A 253 10.75 9.22 -16.27
CA GLY A 253 11.68 9.18 -17.42
C GLY A 253 11.73 7.82 -18.09
N LYS A 254 11.64 6.71 -17.34
CA LYS A 254 11.53 5.36 -17.92
C LYS A 254 10.23 5.15 -18.69
N ILE A 255 9.10 5.60 -18.14
CA ILE A 255 7.79 5.52 -18.81
C ILE A 255 7.79 6.35 -20.09
N GLU A 256 8.25 7.61 -20.03
CA GLU A 256 8.27 8.52 -21.17
C GLU A 256 9.19 8.02 -22.28
N ASN A 257 10.39 7.54 -21.94
CA ASN A 257 11.30 6.94 -22.90
C ASN A 257 10.71 5.70 -23.57
N ALA A 258 10.02 4.84 -22.82
CA ALA A 258 9.36 3.68 -23.39
C ALA A 258 8.20 4.07 -24.31
N SER A 259 7.36 5.05 -23.92
CA SER A 259 6.28 5.57 -24.77
C SER A 259 6.81 6.24 -26.04
N TYR A 260 7.87 7.03 -25.93
CA TYR A 260 8.55 7.66 -27.08
C TYR A 260 9.06 6.61 -28.07
N ASN A 261 9.86 5.64 -27.59
CA ASN A 261 10.41 4.58 -28.43
C ASN A 261 9.32 3.74 -29.10
N LEU A 262 8.23 3.44 -28.39
CA LEU A 262 7.09 2.72 -28.93
C LEU A 262 6.45 3.48 -30.10
N ARG A 263 6.27 4.80 -29.94
CA ARG A 263 5.61 5.65 -30.93
C ARG A 263 6.45 5.89 -32.17
N ILE A 264 7.77 6.09 -32.01
CA ILE A 264 8.71 6.20 -33.14
C ILE A 264 8.74 4.90 -33.92
N ARG A 265 8.97 3.75 -33.26
CA ARG A 265 9.01 2.46 -33.96
C ARG A 265 7.67 2.07 -34.58
N GLY A 266 6.56 2.42 -33.91
CA GLY A 266 5.22 2.27 -34.46
C GLY A 266 5.00 3.04 -35.76
N ALA A 267 5.59 4.25 -35.87
CA ALA A 267 5.54 5.04 -37.08
C ALA A 267 6.50 4.51 -38.16
N GLU A 268 7.73 4.11 -37.79
CA GLU A 268 8.75 3.57 -38.71
C GLU A 268 8.30 2.28 -39.40
N TYR A 269 7.69 1.36 -38.65
CA TYR A 269 7.29 0.04 -39.16
C TYR A 269 5.79 -0.08 -39.43
N LYS A 270 5.09 1.05 -39.65
CA LYS A 270 3.64 1.09 -39.88
C LYS A 270 3.20 0.14 -41.00
N ASP A 271 4.01 0.03 -42.05
CA ASP A 271 3.73 -0.81 -43.23
C ASP A 271 4.31 -2.24 -43.12
N SER A 272 4.93 -2.59 -41.97
CA SER A 272 5.59 -3.88 -41.74
C SER A 272 5.16 -4.52 -40.42
N PRO A 273 3.96 -5.15 -40.37
CA PRO A 273 3.43 -5.79 -39.16
C PRO A 273 4.35 -6.87 -38.58
N ALA A 274 5.11 -7.58 -39.41
CA ALA A 274 6.06 -8.60 -38.97
C ALA A 274 7.21 -8.02 -38.12
N MET A 275 7.71 -6.83 -38.48
CA MET A 275 8.76 -6.14 -37.73
C MET A 275 8.24 -5.61 -36.39
N LEU A 276 7.00 -5.12 -36.36
CA LEU A 276 6.33 -4.70 -35.13
C LEU A 276 6.08 -5.88 -34.18
N GLN A 277 5.70 -7.05 -34.69
CA GLN A 277 5.54 -8.26 -33.89
C GLN A 277 6.88 -8.78 -33.34
N ALA A 278 7.95 -8.76 -34.14
CA ALA A 278 9.29 -9.13 -33.68
C ALA A 278 9.80 -8.18 -32.58
N LEU A 279 9.54 -6.88 -32.72
CA LEU A 279 9.84 -5.87 -31.71
C LEU A 279 9.04 -6.10 -30.42
N ALA A 280 7.73 -6.39 -30.53
CA ALA A 280 6.86 -6.68 -29.40
C ALA A 280 7.37 -7.86 -28.58
N ARG A 281 7.76 -8.95 -29.26
CA ARG A 281 8.36 -10.14 -28.63
C ARG A 281 9.67 -9.80 -27.90
N ARG A 282 10.58 -9.07 -28.55
CA ARG A 282 11.84 -8.66 -27.93
C ARG A 282 11.64 -7.76 -26.71
N MET A 283 10.64 -6.88 -26.74
CA MET A 283 10.29 -6.04 -25.58
C MET A 283 9.65 -6.83 -24.44
N ALA A 284 8.81 -7.82 -24.76
CA ALA A 284 8.21 -8.71 -23.77
C ALA A 284 9.26 -9.61 -23.09
N GLU A 285 10.27 -10.05 -23.83
CA GLU A 285 11.36 -10.90 -23.33
C GLU A 285 12.44 -10.11 -22.56
N GLY A 286 12.70 -8.86 -22.95
CA GLY A 286 13.73 -8.00 -22.34
C GLY A 286 13.37 -7.37 -20.98
N GLY A 287 12.14 -7.57 -20.49
CA GLY A 287 11.68 -7.07 -19.19
C GLY A 287 12.22 -7.84 -17.98
N GLY A 288 12.84 -9.00 -18.21
CA GLY A 288 13.57 -9.77 -17.18
C GLY A 288 15.06 -9.45 -17.21
N GLU A 289 15.53 -8.70 -16.20
CA GLU A 289 16.93 -8.55 -15.76
C GLU A 289 18.06 -8.84 -16.77
N ARG A 290 18.75 -7.78 -17.22
CA ARG A 290 20.21 -7.84 -17.34
C ARG A 290 20.82 -7.24 -16.08
N ARG A 291 21.05 -8.08 -15.06
CA ARG A 291 22.02 -7.79 -13.99
C ARG A 291 23.41 -7.79 -14.65
N GLY A 292 23.95 -6.60 -14.85
CA GLY A 292 25.32 -6.42 -15.34
C GLY A 292 26.32 -6.83 -14.25
N GLY A 293 27.22 -7.72 -14.63
CA GLY A 293 28.34 -8.17 -13.83
C GLY A 293 29.30 -8.95 -14.71
N ASP A 294 29.81 -8.31 -15.77
CA ASP A 294 31.04 -8.73 -16.41
C ASP A 294 32.07 -7.63 -16.15
N GLU A 295 32.84 -7.82 -15.09
CA GLU A 295 34.13 -7.17 -14.90
C GLU A 295 35.05 -7.67 -16.02
N VAL A 296 35.48 -6.75 -16.88
CA VAL A 296 36.54 -7.01 -17.84
C VAL A 296 37.84 -7.06 -17.05
N GLU A 297 38.32 -8.28 -16.81
CA GLU A 297 39.65 -8.56 -16.29
C GLU A 297 40.69 -8.04 -17.30
N ALA A 298 41.28 -6.88 -17.00
CA ALA A 298 42.49 -6.43 -17.69
C ALA A 298 43.69 -7.18 -17.08
N SER A 299 44.15 -8.21 -17.77
CA SER A 299 45.47 -8.80 -17.50
C SER A 299 46.59 -7.92 -18.03
N ALA A 300 47.67 -7.90 -17.25
CA ALA A 300 48.95 -7.25 -17.48
C ALA A 300 49.68 -7.74 -18.74
#